data_AF-A0A7C8E0V3-F1
#
_entry.id   AF-A0A7C8E0V3-F1
#
_cell.length_a   1.000
_cell.length_b   1.000
_cell.length_c   1.000
_cell.angle_alpha   90.00
_cell.angle_beta   90.00
_cell.angle_gamma   90.00
#
_symmetry.space_group_name_H-M   'P 1'
#
loop_
_entity.id
_entity.type
_entity.pdbx_description
1 polymer ?
#
loop_
_entity_poly.entity_id
_entity_poly.type
_entity_poly.pdbx_seq_one_letter_code
_entity_poly.pdbx_strand_id
1 'polypeptide(L)'
;MSISSVDIFKKVVIENGYEFNDNDDGWVTYGYDIMKDSINGNKSSKWTSYNIKDNRWSFRFSKAGYGSLLSNVAKIEGMGVLPLLGALLSTASEQEDEENETDDVYDVIFEEVKEKCKYYKILNYNGTDYVSYSCADSSYKGKIGFMVAEGFGYISHFPPE
;
A
#
# COMPACT_ATOMS: atom_id res chain seq x y z
N MET A 1 2.95 19.08 -2.95
CA MET A 1 1.70 19.15 -3.72
C MET A 1 0.65 18.31 -2.99
N SER A 2 -0.59 18.77 -2.85
CA SER A 2 -1.67 18.04 -2.16
C SER A 2 -2.71 17.53 -3.15
N ILE A 3 -3.00 16.23 -3.13
CA ILE A 3 -4.09 15.64 -3.92
C ILE A 3 -5.41 15.91 -3.18
N SER A 4 -6.04 17.05 -3.46
CA SER A 4 -7.25 17.51 -2.75
C SER A 4 -8.50 17.60 -3.64
N SER A 5 -8.40 17.21 -4.91
CA SER A 5 -9.54 17.14 -5.83
C SER A 5 -9.28 16.07 -6.89
N VAL A 6 -10.35 15.60 -7.53
CA VAL A 6 -10.27 14.64 -8.64
C VAL A 6 -9.43 15.19 -9.80
N ASP A 7 -9.45 16.49 -10.07
CA ASP A 7 -8.69 17.10 -11.17
C ASP A 7 -7.19 17.13 -10.86
N ILE A 8 -6.80 17.44 -9.63
CA ILE A 8 -5.40 17.38 -9.19
C ILE A 8 -4.92 15.93 -9.20
N PHE A 9 -5.75 14.99 -8.71
CA PHE A 9 -5.47 13.56 -8.76
C PHE A 9 -5.19 13.09 -10.19
N LYS A 10 -6.13 13.34 -11.11
CA LYS A 10 -6.01 12.98 -12.54
C LYS A 10 -4.73 13.55 -13.15
N LYS A 11 -4.44 14.82 -12.88
CA LYS A 11 -3.22 15.47 -13.37
C LYS A 11 -1.97 14.72 -12.90
N VAL A 12 -1.85 14.50 -11.59
CA VAL A 12 -0.67 13.84 -11.00
C VAL A 12 -0.49 12.42 -11.57
N VAL A 13 -1.55 11.62 -11.63
CA VAL A 13 -1.41 10.22 -12.06
C VAL A 13 -1.10 10.11 -13.56
N ILE A 14 -1.70 10.96 -14.40
CA ILE A 14 -1.41 11.00 -15.84
C ILE A 14 0.03 11.47 -16.10
N GLU A 15 0.50 12.51 -15.39
CA GLU A 15 1.88 12.99 -15.49
C GLU A 15 2.91 11.93 -15.07
N ASN A 16 2.50 10.93 -14.27
CA ASN A 16 3.33 9.81 -13.84
C ASN A 16 3.07 8.51 -14.65
N GLY A 17 2.41 8.61 -15.80
CA GLY A 17 2.25 7.49 -16.74
C GLY A 17 1.17 6.48 -16.39
N TYR A 18 0.25 6.80 -15.47
CA TYR A 18 -0.90 5.96 -15.22
C TYR A 18 -2.00 6.19 -16.26
N GLU A 19 -2.69 5.11 -16.62
CA GLU A 19 -3.77 5.09 -17.60
C GLU A 19 -5.13 4.94 -16.91
N PHE A 20 -6.17 5.56 -17.48
CA PHE A 20 -7.52 5.44 -16.97
C PHE A 20 -8.01 3.98 -17.10
N ASN A 21 -8.56 3.44 -16.01
CA ASN A 21 -9.14 2.10 -16.00
C ASN A 21 -10.68 2.16 -16.02
N ASP A 22 -11.26 2.73 -14.97
CA ASP A 22 -12.71 2.79 -14.78
C ASP A 22 -13.13 3.94 -13.86
N ASN A 23 -14.45 4.14 -13.83
CA ASN A 23 -15.11 4.98 -12.85
C ASN A 23 -16.38 4.26 -12.40
N ASP A 24 -16.41 3.82 -11.16
CA ASP A 24 -17.53 3.07 -10.59
C ASP A 24 -17.78 3.45 -9.13
N ASP A 25 -19.05 3.59 -8.76
CA ASP A 25 -19.51 3.96 -7.41
C ASP A 25 -18.85 5.19 -6.77
N GLY A 26 -18.33 6.11 -7.59
CA GLY A 26 -17.62 7.31 -7.16
C GLY A 26 -16.11 7.13 -6.99
N TRP A 27 -15.58 5.95 -7.29
CA TRP A 27 -14.15 5.70 -7.40
C TRP A 27 -13.69 5.85 -8.84
N VAL A 28 -12.73 6.75 -9.05
CA VAL A 28 -12.01 6.89 -10.32
C VAL A 28 -10.69 6.14 -10.19
N THR A 29 -10.49 5.09 -10.99
CA THR A 29 -9.30 4.23 -10.91
C THR A 29 -8.39 4.39 -12.12
N TYR A 30 -7.10 4.38 -11.84
CA TYR A 30 -6.03 4.37 -12.80
C TYR A 30 -5.06 3.23 -12.50
N GLY A 31 -4.41 2.71 -13.53
CA GLY A 31 -3.41 1.65 -13.44
C GLY A 31 -2.18 1.97 -14.29
N TYR A 32 -1.03 1.45 -13.90
CA TYR A 32 0.22 1.58 -14.64
C TYR A 32 0.42 0.38 -15.58
N ASP A 33 0.75 0.59 -16.85
CA ASP A 33 0.91 -0.49 -17.86
C ASP A 33 -0.25 -1.50 -17.83
N ILE A 34 -1.49 -1.01 -18.03
CA ILE A 34 -2.69 -1.83 -17.89
C ILE A 34 -2.72 -2.93 -18.96
N MET A 35 -2.64 -4.18 -18.50
CA MET A 35 -2.88 -5.36 -19.33
C MET A 35 -4.39 -5.64 -19.35
N LYS A 36 -5.02 -5.38 -20.51
CA LYS A 36 -6.45 -5.63 -20.68
C LYS A 36 -6.72 -7.13 -20.80
N ASP A 37 -7.64 -7.62 -19.98
CA ASP A 37 -8.09 -9.02 -19.98
C ASP A 37 -9.62 -9.01 -19.89
N SER A 38 -10.26 -9.37 -21.01
CA SER A 38 -11.72 -9.35 -21.15
C SER A 38 -12.43 -10.45 -20.36
N ILE A 39 -11.69 -11.41 -19.78
CA ILE A 39 -12.26 -12.54 -19.04
C ILE A 39 -12.12 -12.30 -17.54
N ASN A 40 -10.93 -11.90 -17.07
CA ASN A 40 -10.62 -11.79 -15.65
C ASN A 40 -10.54 -10.33 -15.14
N GLY A 41 -10.83 -9.35 -15.99
CA GLY A 41 -10.65 -7.94 -15.69
C GLY A 41 -9.21 -7.47 -15.90
N ASN A 42 -9.04 -6.16 -16.00
CA ASN A 42 -7.75 -5.52 -16.28
C ASN A 42 -6.73 -5.79 -15.16
N LYS A 43 -5.46 -5.96 -15.54
CA LYS A 43 -4.34 -6.27 -14.64
C LYS A 43 -3.29 -5.17 -14.69
N SER A 44 -2.70 -4.89 -13.53
CA SER A 44 -1.55 -3.99 -13.38
C SER A 44 -0.87 -4.30 -12.04
N SER A 45 0.43 -4.02 -11.95
CA SER A 45 1.20 -4.11 -10.71
C SER A 45 1.08 -2.87 -9.83
N LYS A 46 0.54 -1.75 -10.36
CA LYS A 46 0.35 -0.50 -9.62
C LYS A 46 -1.00 0.10 -9.96
N TRP A 47 -1.82 0.26 -8.94
CA TRP A 47 -3.15 0.84 -9.05
C TRP A 47 -3.27 2.07 -8.17
N THR A 48 -4.10 3.01 -8.59
CA THR A 48 -4.46 4.14 -7.77
C THR A 48 -5.90 4.53 -8.00
N SER A 49 -6.59 4.88 -6.93
CA SER A 49 -8.02 5.22 -6.98
C SER A 49 -8.29 6.47 -6.17
N TYR A 50 -9.26 7.25 -6.62
CA TYR A 50 -9.73 8.45 -5.91
C TYR A 50 -11.25 8.40 -5.77
N ASN A 51 -11.75 8.61 -4.56
CA ASN A 51 -13.16 8.67 -4.27
C ASN A 51 -13.65 10.13 -4.31
N ILE A 52 -14.56 10.42 -5.24
CA ILE A 52 -15.10 11.78 -5.47
C ILE A 52 -16.06 12.24 -4.38
N LYS A 53 -16.55 11.34 -3.52
CA LYS A 53 -17.54 11.64 -2.48
C LYS A 53 -16.85 12.13 -1.20
N ASP A 54 -15.72 11.55 -0.83
CA ASP A 54 -15.01 11.85 0.42
C ASP A 54 -13.58 12.38 0.23
N ASN A 55 -13.10 12.54 -1.01
CA ASN A 55 -11.74 12.98 -1.36
C ASN A 55 -10.62 12.04 -0.91
N ARG A 56 -10.95 10.77 -0.64
CA ARG A 56 -9.98 9.73 -0.30
C ARG A 56 -9.25 9.27 -1.54
N TRP A 57 -7.98 8.93 -1.40
CA TRP A 57 -7.25 8.18 -2.42
C TRP A 57 -6.48 7.02 -1.84
N SER A 58 -6.14 6.08 -2.70
CA SER A 58 -5.29 4.95 -2.37
C SER A 58 -4.31 4.66 -3.51
N PHE A 59 -3.16 4.12 -3.15
CA PHE A 59 -2.23 3.44 -4.04
C PHE A 59 -2.14 1.98 -3.60
N ARG A 60 -2.09 1.07 -4.58
CA ARG A 60 -1.93 -0.37 -4.37
C ARG A 60 -0.77 -0.85 -5.23
N PHE A 61 0.23 -1.44 -4.59
CA PHE A 61 1.43 -1.99 -5.23
C PHE A 61 1.47 -3.50 -5.05
N SER A 62 1.76 -4.25 -6.10
CA SER A 62 2.09 -5.67 -5.98
C SER A 62 3.32 -5.84 -5.11
N LYS A 63 3.19 -6.62 -4.02
CA LYS A 63 4.28 -6.90 -3.09
C LYS A 63 4.86 -8.29 -3.36
N ALA A 64 6.06 -8.34 -3.90
CA ALA A 64 6.81 -9.59 -4.04
C ALA A 64 7.14 -10.16 -2.63
N GLY A 65 7.15 -11.49 -2.49
CA GLY A 65 7.57 -12.14 -1.23
C GLY A 65 6.47 -12.39 -0.18
N TYR A 66 5.28 -11.80 -0.26
CA TYR A 66 4.20 -12.10 0.72
C TYR A 66 3.70 -13.55 0.62
N GLY A 67 3.67 -14.12 -0.60
CA GLY A 67 3.38 -15.55 -0.80
C GLY A 67 4.48 -16.47 -0.25
N SER A 68 5.74 -16.02 -0.26
CA SER A 68 6.89 -16.76 0.31
C SER A 68 6.87 -16.73 1.84
N LEU A 69 6.68 -15.55 2.43
CA LEU A 69 6.58 -15.38 3.89
C LEU A 69 5.39 -16.14 4.48
N LEU A 70 4.20 -16.09 3.86
CA LEU A 70 3.05 -16.88 4.32
C LEU A 70 3.25 -18.39 4.14
N SER A 71 3.97 -18.85 3.12
CA SER A 71 4.31 -20.27 2.98
C SER A 71 5.22 -20.76 4.12
N ASN A 72 6.08 -19.88 4.64
CA ASN A 72 6.95 -20.16 5.76
C ASN A 72 6.22 -20.02 7.12
N VAL A 73 5.26 -19.10 7.25
CA VAL A 73 4.41 -18.96 8.46
C VAL A 73 3.38 -20.09 8.55
N ALA A 74 2.74 -20.49 7.46
CA ALA A 74 1.80 -21.62 7.43
C ALA A 74 2.46 -22.98 7.75
N LYS A 75 3.79 -23.10 7.59
CA LYS A 75 4.57 -24.24 8.11
C LYS A 75 4.71 -24.25 9.64
N ILE A 76 4.49 -23.12 10.30
CA ILE A 76 4.71 -22.94 11.75
C ILE A 76 3.40 -23.08 12.55
N GLU A 77 2.22 -22.96 11.91
CA GLU A 77 0.91 -23.06 12.60
C GLU A 77 0.57 -24.46 13.17
N GLY A 78 1.47 -25.43 13.06
CA GLY A 78 1.42 -26.69 13.82
C GLY A 78 2.09 -26.62 15.20
N MET A 79 2.72 -25.51 15.58
CA MET A 79 3.47 -25.38 16.83
C MET A 79 3.08 -24.08 17.53
N GLY A 80 2.27 -24.19 18.59
CA GLY A 80 1.86 -23.04 19.39
C GLY A 80 3.05 -22.30 19.99
N VAL A 81 3.39 -21.13 19.45
CA VAL A 81 4.34 -20.18 20.03
C VAL A 81 3.98 -18.73 19.69
N LEU A 82 3.12 -18.10 20.50
CA LEU A 82 3.43 -16.74 20.95
C LEU A 82 4.40 -16.92 22.13
N PRO A 83 5.60 -16.32 22.21
CA PRO A 83 6.06 -15.04 21.67
C PRO A 83 7.48 -15.11 21.06
N LEU A 84 7.64 -15.23 19.73
CA LEU A 84 8.98 -15.32 19.11
C LEU A 84 9.23 -14.31 17.98
N LEU A 85 8.33 -13.36 17.76
CA LEU A 85 8.50 -12.33 16.71
C LEU A 85 9.79 -11.51 16.91
N GLY A 86 10.23 -11.31 18.15
CA GLY A 86 11.46 -10.57 18.46
C GLY A 86 12.75 -11.39 18.37
N ALA A 87 12.68 -12.72 18.42
CA ALA A 87 13.87 -13.59 18.45
C ALA A 87 14.25 -14.15 17.08
N LEU A 88 13.30 -14.26 16.14
CA LEU A 88 13.59 -14.80 14.81
C LEU A 88 14.51 -13.91 13.97
N LEU A 89 14.62 -12.61 14.25
CA LEU A 89 15.49 -11.71 13.50
C LEU A 89 17.00 -11.89 13.79
N SER A 90 17.39 -12.61 14.85
CA SER A 90 18.81 -12.73 15.22
C SER A 90 19.47 -14.06 14.83
N THR A 91 18.75 -15.04 14.29
CA THR A 91 19.34 -16.32 13.89
C THR A 91 18.80 -16.79 12.54
N ALA A 92 19.26 -16.16 11.46
CA ALA A 92 19.33 -16.76 10.14
C ALA A 92 20.66 -16.31 9.53
N SER A 93 21.66 -17.19 9.62
CA SER A 93 22.98 -17.03 9.03
C SER A 93 22.91 -17.19 7.51
N GLU A 94 23.50 -16.22 6.81
CA GLU A 94 24.15 -16.27 5.49
C GLU A 94 23.73 -17.40 4.54
N GLN A 95 22.68 -17.14 3.76
CA GLN A 95 22.67 -17.51 2.34
C GLN A 95 22.57 -16.20 1.55
N GLU A 96 23.68 -15.80 0.96
CA GLU A 96 23.75 -14.72 -0.02
C GLU A 96 23.15 -15.25 -1.32
N ASP A 97 21.82 -15.29 -1.40
CA ASP A 97 21.16 -15.11 -2.68
C ASP A 97 21.22 -13.60 -2.94
N GLU A 98 21.91 -13.17 -3.99
CA GLU A 98 21.76 -11.82 -4.56
C GLU A 98 20.30 -11.69 -5.06
N GLU A 99 19.34 -11.57 -4.14
CA GLU A 99 18.10 -10.89 -4.44
C GLU A 99 18.53 -9.47 -4.76
N ASN A 100 18.38 -9.08 -6.02
CA ASN A 100 18.34 -7.68 -6.40
C ASN A 100 17.23 -7.06 -5.54
N GLU A 101 17.61 -6.51 -4.39
CA GLU A 101 16.76 -5.81 -3.44
C GLU A 101 16.36 -4.51 -4.12
N THR A 102 15.54 -4.62 -5.16
CA THR A 102 14.81 -3.47 -5.65
C THR A 102 13.80 -3.19 -4.55
N ASP A 103 14.13 -2.25 -3.66
CA ASP A 103 13.24 -1.85 -2.59
C ASP A 103 11.82 -1.74 -3.14
N ASP A 104 10.90 -2.52 -2.56
CA ASP A 104 9.50 -2.45 -2.93
C ASP A 104 9.04 -1.01 -2.74
N VAL A 105 8.44 -0.40 -3.77
CA VAL A 105 8.00 1.02 -3.72
C VAL A 105 7.15 1.28 -2.47
N TYR A 106 6.37 0.30 -2.03
CA TYR A 106 5.62 0.39 -0.78
C TYR A 106 6.54 0.53 0.44
N ASP A 107 7.59 -0.29 0.54
CA ASP A 107 8.51 -0.30 1.70
C ASP A 107 9.32 1.00 1.77
N VAL A 108 9.78 1.53 0.62
CA VAL A 108 10.44 2.84 0.55
C VAL A 108 9.55 3.94 1.12
N ILE A 109 8.30 4.02 0.65
CA ILE A 109 7.35 5.04 1.09
C ILE A 109 6.98 4.83 2.57
N PHE A 110 6.82 3.58 3.00
CA PHE A 110 6.49 3.25 4.38
C PHE A 110 7.59 3.70 5.35
N GLU A 111 8.85 3.38 5.06
CA GLU A 111 9.97 3.77 5.92
C GLU A 111 10.18 5.29 5.92
N GLU A 112 10.05 5.95 4.77
CA GLU A 112 10.11 7.43 4.71
C GLU A 112 9.02 8.09 5.58
N VAL A 113 7.78 7.59 5.50
CA VAL A 113 6.67 8.14 6.31
C VAL A 113 6.86 7.80 7.78
N LYS A 114 7.35 6.61 8.11
CA LYS A 114 7.61 6.20 9.49
C LYS A 114 8.74 7.00 10.13
N GLU A 115 9.75 7.41 9.36
CA GLU A 115 10.82 8.28 9.82
C GLU A 115 10.34 9.72 10.04
N LYS A 116 9.58 10.27 9.07
CA LYS A 116 9.20 11.71 9.06
C LYS A 116 7.90 12.02 9.78
N CYS A 117 7.04 11.04 9.99
CA CYS A 117 5.70 11.23 10.50
C CYS A 117 5.46 10.45 11.81
N LYS A 118 4.52 10.94 12.61
CA LYS A 118 4.21 10.32 13.91
C LYS A 118 3.10 9.31 13.73
N TYR A 119 3.28 8.11 14.29
CA TYR A 119 2.20 7.15 14.42
C TYR A 119 0.98 7.82 15.09
N TYR A 120 -0.21 7.54 14.54
CA TYR A 120 -1.46 8.10 15.02
C TYR A 120 -2.30 7.04 15.74
N LYS A 121 -2.91 6.13 15.00
CA LYS A 121 -3.67 4.98 15.50
C LYS A 121 -3.91 3.97 14.38
N ILE A 122 -4.56 2.86 14.69
CA ILE A 122 -5.17 1.99 13.68
C ILE A 122 -6.50 2.61 13.26
N LEU A 123 -6.68 2.84 11.96
CA LEU A 123 -7.92 3.32 11.36
C LEU A 123 -8.62 2.16 10.67
N ASN A 124 -9.89 1.91 11.01
CA ASN A 124 -10.72 0.94 10.31
C ASN A 124 -11.52 1.63 9.20
N TYR A 125 -11.43 1.12 7.98
CA TYR A 125 -12.24 1.56 6.85
C TYR A 125 -12.82 0.35 6.14
N ASN A 126 -14.15 0.28 6.07
CA ASN A 126 -14.90 -0.84 5.49
C ASN A 126 -14.45 -2.22 6.04
N GLY A 127 -14.14 -2.31 7.34
CA GLY A 127 -13.69 -3.55 7.97
C GLY A 127 -12.19 -3.84 7.81
N THR A 128 -11.43 -2.97 7.13
CA THR A 128 -9.99 -3.13 6.95
C THR A 128 -9.22 -2.17 7.85
N ASP A 129 -8.25 -2.69 8.59
CA ASP A 129 -7.39 -1.93 9.48
C ASP A 129 -6.15 -1.38 8.77
N TYR A 130 -5.87 -0.10 8.99
CA TYR A 130 -4.70 0.61 8.48
C TYR A 130 -3.87 1.16 9.63
N VAL A 131 -2.57 0.86 9.64
CA VAL A 131 -1.62 1.54 10.53
C VAL A 131 -1.44 2.95 9.99
N SER A 132 -1.83 3.97 10.75
CA SER A 132 -1.89 5.35 10.25
C SER A 132 -0.90 6.29 10.91
N TYR A 133 -0.44 7.27 10.13
CA TYR A 133 0.55 8.26 10.51
C TYR A 133 0.05 9.68 10.23
N SER A 134 0.51 10.62 11.05
CA SER A 134 0.25 12.06 10.92
C SER A 134 1.57 12.79 10.69
N CYS A 135 1.68 13.47 9.55
CA CYS A 135 2.88 14.20 9.13
C CYS A 135 2.70 15.69 9.45
N ALA A 136 3.31 16.18 10.53
CA ALA A 136 3.11 17.57 10.99
C ALA A 136 3.69 18.61 10.01
N ASP A 137 4.80 18.29 9.36
CA ASP A 137 5.48 19.17 8.39
C ASP A 137 4.82 19.14 7.01
N SER A 138 3.85 18.24 6.82
CA SER A 138 3.14 18.14 5.57
C SER A 138 2.06 19.22 5.47
N SER A 139 2.06 19.93 4.34
CA SER A 139 0.92 20.77 3.93
C SER A 139 -0.35 19.93 3.69
N TYR A 140 -0.20 18.61 3.56
CA TYR A 140 -1.28 17.67 3.33
C TYR A 140 -2.11 17.44 4.60
N LYS A 141 -3.43 17.67 4.50
CA LYS A 141 -4.35 17.49 5.62
C LYS A 141 -4.91 16.06 5.63
N GLY A 142 -4.81 15.38 6.78
CA GLY A 142 -5.35 14.03 6.97
C GLY A 142 -4.38 13.10 7.69
N LYS A 143 -4.52 11.80 7.43
CA LYS A 143 -3.60 10.72 7.84
C LYS A 143 -3.23 9.88 6.64
N ILE A 144 -2.05 9.27 6.67
CA ILE A 144 -1.63 8.27 5.69
C ILE A 144 -1.65 6.92 6.37
N GLY A 145 -2.42 5.99 5.84
CA GLY A 145 -2.58 4.62 6.34
C GLY A 145 -1.88 3.61 5.46
N PHE A 146 -1.35 2.58 6.10
CA PHE A 146 -0.62 1.49 5.47
C PHE A 146 -1.24 0.15 5.88
N MET A 147 -1.34 -0.76 4.92
CA MET A 147 -1.70 -2.15 5.16
C MET A 147 -1.06 -3.06 4.10
N VAL A 148 -0.94 -4.34 4.42
CA VAL A 148 -0.56 -5.38 3.47
C VAL A 148 -1.61 -6.47 3.53
N ALA A 149 -2.18 -6.85 2.38
CA ALA A 149 -3.05 -8.01 2.27
C ALA A 149 -2.99 -8.59 0.85
N GLU A 150 -3.17 -9.91 0.76
CA GLU A 150 -3.32 -10.63 -0.51
C GLU A 150 -2.15 -10.39 -1.50
N GLY A 151 -0.94 -10.20 -0.98
CA GLY A 151 0.23 -9.91 -1.84
C GLY A 151 0.27 -8.49 -2.39
N PHE A 152 -0.46 -7.55 -1.78
CA PHE A 152 -0.43 -6.13 -2.13
C PHE A 152 -0.15 -5.27 -0.90
N GLY A 153 0.66 -4.22 -1.09
CA GLY A 153 0.78 -3.11 -0.17
C GLY A 153 -0.17 -1.99 -0.56
N TYR A 154 -0.94 -1.47 0.41
CA TYR A 154 -1.88 -0.37 0.19
C TYR A 154 -1.47 0.84 1.01
N ILE A 155 -1.46 1.99 0.35
CA ILE A 155 -1.20 3.30 0.95
C ILE A 155 -2.45 4.14 0.72
N SER A 156 -3.16 4.46 1.80
CA SER A 156 -4.44 5.16 1.73
C SER A 156 -4.40 6.47 2.48
N HIS A 157 -4.92 7.53 1.88
CA HIS A 157 -5.19 8.78 2.58
C HIS A 157 -6.51 8.68 3.36
N PHE A 158 -6.51 9.29 4.54
CA PHE A 158 -7.70 9.51 5.35
C PHE A 158 -7.87 11.03 5.51
N PRO A 159 -8.84 11.65 4.83
CA PRO A 159 -9.16 13.06 5.00
C PRO A 159 -9.40 13.42 6.48
N PRO A 160 -9.15 14.68 6.88
CA PRO A 160 -9.52 15.13 8.23
C PRO A 160 -11.04 15.02 8.41
N GLU A 161 -11.47 14.62 9.62
CA GLU A 161 -12.87 14.68 10.06
C GLU A 161 -13.38 16.13 10.11
#